data_AF-A0A7R9E1T0-F1
#
_entry.id   AF-A0A7R9E1T0-F1
#
_cell.length_a   1.000
_cell.length_b   1.000
_cell.length_c   1.000
_cell.angle_alpha   90.00
_cell.angle_beta   90.00
_cell.angle_gamma   90.00
#
_symmetry.space_group_name_H-M   'P 1'
#
loop_
_entity.id
_entity.type
_entity.pdbx_description
1 polymer ?
#
loop_
_entity_poly.entity_id
_entity_poly.type
_entity_poly.pdbx_seq_one_letter_code
_entity_poly.pdbx_strand_id
1 'polypeptide(L)'
;MSFIQKNEIQITDDRMWRKTRSTLENTTCKGVDVNRNFDFHWGQTGASLNPCQSDYAGPKPFSEPEARALRNYVLSDAKRILLYVSLHSYGKFLMYPWSYTKQKTSDWRIMKTLAEKANKAIIDEGGEPYFIGTAPQLLCMST
;
A
#
# COMPACT_ATOMS: atom_id res chain seq x y z
N MET A 1 28.66 -12.73 -16.72
CA MET A 1 28.62 -11.42 -16.04
C MET A 1 27.27 -11.31 -15.36
N SER A 2 27.17 -11.78 -14.11
CA SER A 2 25.91 -11.88 -13.37
C SER A 2 25.68 -10.58 -12.59
N PHE A 3 24.75 -9.75 -13.05
CA PHE A 3 24.20 -8.66 -12.26
C PHE A 3 22.77 -9.03 -11.86
N ILE A 4 22.64 -9.97 -10.92
CA ILE A 4 21.46 -10.05 -10.07
C ILE A 4 21.85 -9.34 -8.78
N GLN A 5 21.43 -8.09 -8.64
CA GLN A 5 21.58 -7.33 -7.41
C GLN A 5 20.64 -7.99 -6.39
N LYS A 6 21.21 -8.79 -5.47
CA LYS A 6 20.50 -9.43 -4.36
C LYS A 6 19.86 -8.36 -3.46
N ASN A 7 18.59 -8.04 -3.72
CA ASN A 7 17.76 -7.19 -2.85
C ASN A 7 16.67 -8.04 -2.16
N GLU A 8 17.04 -9.19 -1.58
CA GLU A 8 16.08 -10.14 -1.00
C GLU A 8 16.32 -10.36 0.50
N ILE A 9 16.18 -9.30 1.31
CA ILE A 9 16.37 -9.33 2.77
C ILE A 9 15.41 -10.28 3.49
N GLN A 10 14.21 -10.47 2.95
CA GLN A 10 13.26 -11.47 3.44
C GLN A 10 13.82 -12.89 3.40
N ILE A 11 14.71 -13.16 2.43
CA ILE A 11 15.31 -14.48 2.19
C ILE A 11 16.66 -14.60 2.91
N THR A 12 17.40 -13.49 3.08
CA THR A 12 18.78 -13.54 3.59
C THR A 12 18.97 -13.12 5.04
N ASP A 13 18.15 -12.22 5.59
CA ASP A 13 18.45 -11.55 6.87
C ASP A 13 17.26 -11.44 7.83
N ASP A 14 16.14 -10.87 7.38
CA ASP A 14 14.96 -10.62 8.22
C ASP A 14 13.68 -10.91 7.43
N ARG A 15 13.12 -12.09 7.70
CA ARG A 15 11.87 -12.58 7.12
C ARG A 15 10.66 -11.72 7.47
N MET A 16 10.73 -10.87 8.49
CA MET A 16 9.61 -10.00 8.90
C MET A 16 9.77 -8.55 8.39
N TRP A 17 10.82 -8.26 7.62
CA TRP A 17 11.08 -6.91 7.12
C TRP A 17 10.02 -6.42 6.13
N ARG A 18 9.41 -5.25 6.39
CA ARG A 18 8.31 -4.69 5.56
C ARG A 18 8.67 -3.42 4.78
N LYS A 19 9.59 -2.60 5.28
CA LYS A 19 9.88 -1.27 4.73
C LYS A 19 10.77 -1.36 3.48
N THR A 20 10.99 -0.24 2.81
CA THR A 20 12.09 -0.12 1.83
C THR A 20 13.46 -0.28 2.50
N ARG A 21 14.55 -0.10 1.75
CA ARG A 21 15.93 -0.22 2.26
C ARG A 21 16.75 1.06 2.14
N SER A 22 16.07 2.20 2.00
CA SER A 22 16.71 3.51 2.05
C SER A 22 17.47 3.68 3.36
N THR A 23 18.67 4.25 3.25
CA THR A 23 19.43 4.76 4.38
C THR A 23 18.91 6.14 4.74
N LEU A 24 18.76 6.40 6.04
CA LEU A 24 18.22 7.65 6.55
C LEU A 24 19.34 8.40 7.28
N GLU A 25 19.39 9.71 7.12
CA GLU A 25 20.37 10.54 7.81
C GLU A 25 20.11 10.56 9.32
N ASN A 26 21.18 10.59 10.12
CA ASN A 26 21.13 10.74 11.58
C ASN A 26 20.38 9.63 12.34
N THR A 27 20.25 8.43 11.78
CA THR A 27 19.66 7.27 12.47
C THR A 27 20.27 5.96 11.98
N THR A 28 20.27 4.94 12.84
CA THR A 28 20.62 3.56 12.46
C THR A 28 19.44 2.80 11.85
N CYS A 29 18.23 3.35 11.97
CA CYS A 29 17.01 2.78 11.42
C CYS A 29 16.99 2.91 9.89
N LYS A 30 16.41 1.91 9.21
CA LYS A 30 16.40 1.82 7.76
C LYS A 30 14.99 1.76 7.23
N GLY A 31 14.81 2.29 6.03
CA GLY A 31 13.60 2.12 5.25
C GLY A 31 12.42 2.96 5.67
N VAL A 32 11.54 3.14 4.71
CA VAL A 32 10.26 3.83 4.79
C VAL A 32 9.15 2.83 4.48
N ASP A 33 8.00 2.96 5.13
CA ASP A 33 6.82 2.25 4.68
C ASP A 33 6.33 2.86 3.37
N VAL A 34 6.57 2.14 2.26
CA VAL A 34 6.18 2.61 0.93
C VAL A 34 4.68 2.87 0.81
N ASN A 35 3.85 2.14 1.58
CA ASN A 35 2.40 2.31 1.58
C ASN A 35 1.90 3.44 2.52
N ARG A 36 2.83 4.27 3.02
CA ARG A 36 2.58 5.55 3.72
C ARG A 36 3.31 6.72 3.04
N ASN A 37 3.97 6.46 1.92
CA ASN A 37 4.88 7.42 1.28
C ASN A 37 4.24 8.17 0.10
N PHE A 38 2.94 8.00 -0.17
CA PHE A 38 2.26 8.67 -1.28
C PHE A 38 1.76 10.05 -0.86
N ASP A 39 1.72 11.00 -1.80
CA ASP A 39 1.28 12.38 -1.55
C ASP A 39 -0.25 12.51 -1.55
N PHE A 40 -0.90 11.77 -0.65
CA PHE A 40 -2.33 11.86 -0.46
C PHE A 40 -2.64 11.79 1.03
N HIS A 41 -2.99 12.95 1.61
CA HIS A 41 -3.13 13.11 3.07
C HIS A 41 -1.88 12.67 3.87
N TRP A 42 -0.69 12.71 3.26
CA TRP A 42 0.55 12.18 3.82
C TRP A 42 0.80 12.65 5.26
N GLY A 43 1.03 11.68 6.17
CA GLY A 43 1.37 11.95 7.57
C GLY A 43 0.22 12.49 8.42
N GLN A 44 -1.02 12.56 7.91
CA GLN A 44 -2.17 13.07 8.69
C GLN A 44 -2.75 12.04 9.67
N THR A 45 -2.74 10.74 9.32
CA THR A 45 -3.26 9.68 10.20
C THR A 45 -2.69 8.31 9.84
N GLY A 46 -2.56 7.42 10.83
CA GLY A 46 -2.15 6.03 10.63
C GLY A 46 -0.76 5.84 10.02
N ALA A 47 0.13 6.83 10.17
CA ALA A 47 1.52 6.80 9.75
C ALA A 47 2.39 7.47 10.82
N SER A 48 3.62 6.98 11.00
CA SER A 48 4.57 7.54 11.95
C SER A 48 5.59 8.46 11.29
N LEU A 49 6.06 9.47 12.01
CA LEU A 49 7.22 10.28 11.64
C LEU A 49 8.51 9.82 12.32
N ASN A 50 8.46 8.76 13.14
CA ASN A 50 9.65 8.18 13.75
C ASN A 50 10.29 7.16 12.78
N PRO A 51 11.55 7.37 12.33
CA PRO A 51 12.26 6.50 11.39
C PRO A 51 12.33 5.01 11.76
N CYS A 52 12.23 4.71 13.05
CA CYS A 52 12.36 3.35 13.58
C CYS A 52 11.04 2.59 13.62
N GLN A 53 9.91 3.28 13.40
CA GLN A 53 8.59 2.63 13.36
C GLN A 53 8.38 1.91 12.03
N SER A 54 7.55 0.85 12.07
CA SER A 54 7.26 0.00 10.91
C SER A 54 6.31 0.64 9.91
N ASP A 55 5.62 1.71 10.31
CA ASP A 55 4.70 2.56 9.53
C ASP A 55 5.29 3.96 9.29
N TYR A 56 6.62 4.10 9.37
CA TYR A 56 7.30 5.37 9.10
C TYR A 56 7.00 5.87 7.67
N ALA A 57 6.40 7.05 7.56
CA ALA A 57 5.92 7.64 6.31
C ALA A 57 7.04 8.17 5.39
N GLY A 58 8.26 8.29 5.92
CA GLY A 58 9.40 8.90 5.27
C GLY A 58 9.60 10.37 5.68
N PRO A 59 10.66 11.02 5.18
CA PRO A 59 10.92 12.44 5.47
C PRO A 59 10.01 13.40 4.68
N LYS A 60 9.41 12.93 3.57
CA LYS A 60 8.47 13.68 2.72
C LYS A 60 7.69 12.72 1.82
N PRO A 61 6.57 13.14 1.22
CA PRO A 61 5.89 12.37 0.20
C PRO A 61 6.84 12.02 -0.96
N PHE A 62 6.72 10.80 -1.47
CA PHE A 62 7.54 10.24 -2.54
C PHE A 62 9.06 10.34 -2.27
N SER A 63 9.48 10.20 -1.01
CA SER A 63 10.91 10.10 -0.65
C SER A 63 11.57 8.83 -1.22
N GLU A 64 10.78 7.78 -1.43
CA GLU A 64 11.31 6.50 -1.91
C GLU A 64 11.35 6.44 -3.44
N PRO A 65 12.45 5.95 -4.06
CA PRO A 65 12.54 5.80 -5.51
C PRO A 65 11.47 4.87 -6.08
N GLU A 66 11.07 3.83 -5.35
CA GLU A 66 10.02 2.89 -5.73
C GLU A 66 8.66 3.59 -5.84
N ALA A 67 8.31 4.42 -4.85
CA ALA A 67 7.07 5.20 -4.86
C ALA A 67 7.07 6.23 -6.00
N ARG A 68 8.22 6.89 -6.25
CA ARG A 68 8.37 7.81 -7.40
C ARG A 68 8.23 7.10 -8.74
N ALA A 69 8.81 5.90 -8.89
CA ALA A 69 8.73 5.15 -10.13
C ALA A 69 7.27 4.80 -10.46
N LEU A 70 6.51 4.31 -9.48
CA LEU A 70 5.09 4.00 -9.67
C LEU A 70 4.28 5.26 -9.99
N ARG A 71 4.49 6.35 -9.25
CA ARG A 71 3.84 7.64 -9.53
C ARG A 71 4.10 8.09 -10.96
N ASN A 72 5.36 8.09 -11.39
CA ASN A 72 5.73 8.57 -12.72
C ASN A 72 5.09 7.70 -13.82
N TYR A 73 5.06 6.38 -13.64
CA TYR A 73 4.38 5.47 -14.57
C TYR A 73 2.88 5.76 -14.65
N VAL A 74 2.19 5.79 -13.50
CA VAL A 74 0.74 6.02 -13.44
C VAL A 74 0.38 7.37 -14.05
N LEU A 75 1.13 8.44 -13.74
CA LEU A 75 0.87 9.76 -14.30
C LEU A 75 1.18 9.85 -15.80
N SER A 76 2.20 9.13 -16.28
CA SER A 76 2.52 9.09 -17.71
C SER A 76 1.41 8.45 -18.55
N ASP A 77 0.58 7.60 -17.93
CA ASP A 77 -0.47 6.85 -18.62
C ASP A 77 -1.87 6.98 -17.98
N ALA A 78 -2.09 8.05 -17.22
CA ALA A 78 -3.29 8.21 -16.39
C ALA A 78 -4.59 8.17 -17.19
N LYS A 79 -4.55 8.53 -18.48
CA LYS A 79 -5.72 8.51 -19.37
C LYS A 79 -6.11 7.10 -19.84
N ARG A 80 -5.20 6.12 -19.79
CA ARG A 80 -5.45 4.74 -20.23
C ARG A 80 -5.61 3.75 -19.06
N ILE A 81 -5.13 4.11 -17.86
CA ILE A 81 -5.29 3.27 -16.67
C ILE A 81 -6.73 3.37 -16.15
N LEU A 82 -7.48 2.27 -16.27
CA LEU A 82 -8.88 2.18 -15.82
C LEU A 82 -9.03 1.62 -14.39
N LEU A 83 -8.04 0.83 -13.94
CA LEU A 83 -8.08 0.15 -12.64
C LEU A 83 -6.68 0.07 -12.04
N TYR A 84 -6.58 0.37 -10.75
CA TYR A 84 -5.38 0.16 -9.94
C TYR A 84 -5.68 -0.84 -8.83
N VAL A 85 -4.91 -1.93 -8.77
CA VAL A 85 -5.04 -2.97 -7.74
C VAL A 85 -3.69 -3.11 -7.04
N SER A 86 -3.66 -2.87 -5.73
CA SER A 86 -2.51 -3.16 -4.87
C SER A 86 -2.80 -4.43 -4.07
N LEU A 87 -1.92 -5.42 -4.19
CA LEU A 87 -2.07 -6.71 -3.52
C LEU A 87 -1.24 -6.74 -2.24
N HIS A 88 -1.89 -7.11 -1.13
CA HIS A 88 -1.26 -7.24 0.19
C HIS A 88 -1.74 -8.50 0.88
N SER A 89 -0.97 -8.96 1.87
CA SER A 89 -1.35 -10.02 2.79
C SER A 89 -1.06 -9.60 4.23
N TYR A 90 -1.75 -10.13 5.24
CA TYR A 90 -2.86 -11.08 5.22
C TYR A 90 -4.19 -10.39 5.61
N GLY A 91 -5.29 -11.14 5.67
CA GLY A 91 -6.55 -10.64 6.27
C GLY A 91 -7.82 -10.94 5.47
N LYS A 92 -7.70 -11.39 4.21
CA LYS A 92 -8.84 -11.66 3.31
C LYS A 92 -9.75 -10.43 3.14
N PHE A 93 -9.16 -9.30 2.75
CA PHE A 93 -9.88 -8.05 2.54
C PHE A 93 -9.89 -7.65 1.07
N LEU A 94 -11.06 -7.24 0.57
CA LEU A 94 -11.22 -6.50 -0.68
C LEU A 94 -11.58 -5.06 -0.34
N MET A 95 -10.55 -4.21 -0.31
CA MET A 95 -10.67 -2.83 0.12
C MET A 95 -10.78 -1.86 -1.05
N TYR A 96 -11.56 -0.81 -0.86
CA TYR A 96 -11.62 0.34 -1.75
C TYR A 96 -11.54 1.65 -0.95
N PRO A 97 -11.23 2.78 -1.60
CA PRO A 97 -11.05 4.06 -0.93
C PRO A 97 -12.31 4.54 -0.17
N TRP A 98 -12.14 5.36 0.86
CA TRP A 98 -10.88 5.93 1.36
C TRP A 98 -10.29 5.16 2.55
N SER A 99 -8.99 5.34 2.77
CA SER A 99 -8.30 4.83 3.97
C SER A 99 -8.14 5.88 5.07
N TYR A 100 -8.03 7.16 4.72
CA TYR A 100 -7.72 8.24 5.67
C TYR A 100 -8.96 8.82 6.38
N THR A 101 -10.17 8.53 5.89
CA THR A 101 -11.43 9.12 6.36
C THR A 101 -12.59 8.12 6.28
N LYS A 102 -13.59 8.31 7.14
CA LYS A 102 -14.85 7.55 7.10
C LYS A 102 -15.80 8.02 5.99
N GLN A 103 -15.49 9.13 5.34
CA GLN A 103 -16.28 9.63 4.20
C GLN A 103 -16.12 8.69 3.00
N LYS A 104 -17.20 8.52 2.24
CA LYS A 104 -17.21 7.70 1.03
C LYS A 104 -16.81 8.57 -0.16
N THR A 105 -16.14 7.96 -1.13
CA THR A 105 -15.96 8.55 -2.48
C THR A 105 -17.30 8.74 -3.19
N SER A 106 -17.36 9.57 -4.22
CA SER A 106 -18.52 9.66 -5.13
C SER A 106 -18.92 8.30 -5.70
N ASP A 107 -17.92 7.51 -6.10
CA ASP A 107 -18.10 6.27 -6.86
C ASP A 107 -18.04 5.00 -6.00
N TRP A 108 -18.19 5.13 -4.67
CA TRP A 108 -18.06 4.01 -3.72
C TRP A 108 -18.98 2.83 -4.06
N ARG A 109 -20.15 3.09 -4.64
CA ARG A 109 -21.10 2.04 -5.05
C ARG A 109 -20.53 1.16 -6.16
N ILE A 110 -19.89 1.78 -7.16
CA ILE A 110 -19.28 1.05 -8.29
C ILE A 110 -18.16 0.17 -7.77
N MET A 111 -17.30 0.71 -6.88
CA MET A 111 -16.20 -0.05 -6.29
C MET A 111 -16.68 -1.19 -5.39
N LYS A 112 -17.72 -0.96 -4.58
CA LYS A 112 -18.34 -2.02 -3.77
C LYS A 112 -18.89 -3.15 -4.64
N THR A 113 -19.63 -2.81 -5.70
CA THR A 113 -20.16 -3.82 -6.64
C THR A 113 -19.05 -4.59 -7.34
N LEU A 114 -17.96 -3.93 -7.73
CA LEU A 114 -16.79 -4.60 -8.30
C LEU A 114 -16.16 -5.57 -7.29
N ALA A 115 -15.97 -5.14 -6.04
CA ALA A 115 -15.45 -5.99 -4.97
C ALA A 115 -16.36 -7.19 -4.65
N GLU A 116 -17.69 -7.01 -4.66
CA GLU A 116 -18.66 -8.09 -4.47
C GLU A 116 -18.59 -9.13 -5.59
N LYS A 117 -18.45 -8.68 -6.85
CA LYS A 117 -18.27 -9.57 -8.00
C LYS A 117 -16.95 -10.33 -7.91
N ALA A 118 -15.85 -9.66 -7.54
CA ALA A 118 -14.55 -10.30 -7.35
C ALA A 118 -14.61 -11.35 -6.22
N ASN A 119 -15.24 -11.03 -5.10
CA ASN A 119 -15.42 -11.96 -3.99
C ASN A 119 -16.24 -13.19 -4.40
N LYS A 120 -17.32 -12.98 -5.16
CA LYS A 120 -18.12 -14.08 -5.71
C LYS A 120 -17.26 -14.99 -6.61
N ALA A 121 -16.48 -14.42 -7.51
CA ALA A 121 -15.61 -15.19 -8.38
C ALA A 121 -14.57 -16.02 -7.59
N ILE A 122 -13.99 -15.45 -6.52
CA ILE A 122 -13.09 -16.19 -5.62
C ILE A 122 -13.79 -17.40 -5.00
N ILE A 123 -15.03 -17.22 -4.52
CA ILE A 123 -15.83 -18.30 -3.90
C ILE A 123 -16.19 -19.37 -4.92
N ASP A 124 -16.58 -18.97 -6.13
CA ASP A 124 -16.97 -19.90 -7.20
C ASP A 124 -15.78 -20.80 -7.63
N GLU A 125 -14.53 -20.32 -7.50
CA GLU A 125 -13.29 -21.09 -7.70
C GLU A 125 -12.85 -21.93 -6.48
N GLY A 126 -13.68 -22.00 -5.44
CA GLY A 126 -13.40 -22.76 -4.21
C GLY A 126 -12.59 -22.00 -3.16
N GLY A 127 -12.43 -20.69 -3.31
CA GLY A 127 -11.81 -19.83 -2.32
C GLY A 127 -12.73 -19.48 -1.14
N GLU A 128 -12.12 -19.06 -0.04
CA GLU A 128 -12.83 -18.53 1.12
C GLU A 128 -13.38 -17.12 0.87
N PRO A 129 -14.50 -16.72 1.49
CA PRO A 129 -15.05 -15.37 1.35
C PRO A 129 -14.13 -14.30 1.97
N TYR A 130 -14.06 -13.14 1.31
CA TYR A 130 -13.34 -11.94 1.76
C TYR A 130 -14.29 -10.92 2.38
N PHE A 131 -13.80 -10.13 3.35
CA PHE A 131 -14.53 -8.96 3.85
C PHE A 131 -14.36 -7.79 2.89
N ILE A 132 -15.45 -7.06 2.64
CA ILE A 132 -15.53 -5.97 1.65
C ILE A 132 -15.84 -4.65 2.37
N GLY A 133 -15.06 -3.61 2.11
CA GLY A 133 -15.27 -2.31 2.74
C GLY A 133 -14.11 -1.34 2.56
N THR A 134 -14.21 -0.20 3.22
CA THR A 134 -13.11 0.77 3.32
C THR A 134 -12.16 0.40 4.47
N ALA A 135 -10.92 0.88 4.45
CA ALA A 135 -9.96 0.57 5.53
C ALA A 135 -10.46 0.97 6.93
N PRO A 136 -11.13 2.13 7.14
CA PRO A 136 -11.67 2.49 8.46
C PRO A 136 -12.80 1.58 8.96
N GLN A 137 -13.44 0.82 8.07
CA GLN A 137 -14.48 -0.16 8.45
C GLN A 137 -13.89 -1.53 8.80
N LEU A 138 -12.78 -1.91 8.17
CA LEU A 138 -12.23 -3.27 8.28
C LEU A 138 -10.95 -3.36 9.11
N LEU A 139 -10.18 -2.28 9.20
CA LEU A 139 -8.84 -2.28 9.79
C LEU A 139 -8.62 -1.05 10.68
N CYS A 140 -8.14 0.05 10.10
CA CYS A 140 -7.90 1.33 10.76
C CYS A 140 -7.77 2.46 9.74
N MET A 141 -7.82 3.71 10.21
CA MET A 141 -7.54 4.87 9.35
C MET A 141 -6.04 4.97 9.06
N SER A 142 -5.68 5.23 7.81
CA SER A 142 -4.29 5.43 7.38
C SER A 142 -4.20 6.24 6.07
N THR A 143 -3.04 6.85 5.86
CA THR A 143 -2.71 7.68 4.68
C THR A 143 -1.67 7.02 3.80
#